data_AF-A0A2U0AFI2-F1
#
_entry.id   AF-A0A2U0AFI2-F1
#
_cell.length_a   1.000
_cell.length_b   1.000
_cell.length_c   1.000
_cell.angle_alpha   90.00
_cell.angle_beta   90.00
_cell.angle_gamma   90.00
#
_symmetry.space_group_name_H-M   'P 1'
#
loop_
_entity.id
_entity.type
_entity.pdbx_description
1 polymer ?
#
loop_
_entity_poly.entity_id
_entity_poly.type
_entity_poly.pdbx_seq_one_letter_code
_entity_poly.pdbx_strand_id
1 'polypeptide(L)'
;MRKAGAAARHMLVEAAAKQWQVKADDIQVASGVLTHSASGRSASFGDLAEAAAQQPVPEEVLLKEPEEFRLIGKRIPRKDSAEKVDGSAVFTIDVKLLEMYTAVVAHPPRFGAKVRSFDDKAARAVKGVKQVLQIPSGIAVVGDGFWSAKQGRDALQVEWDESGAFQQSSSEILDSYRELAQQPGVVARNEGDSEAAMAGAKKVIEAEYSVPFLAHAPMEPMDCVVRIDASGCEIWNGEQMNTGDQMAVAGLLGLQPEQVRINMLYAGGSFGRRANPKADYVLEAVHIAKMMPPGTPVKLIWTREDDMRGGFYRPLYLHKLKAALDAENRPLVWQQRIVGQSILAGTPFESIMVKDGIDQTSVEGAANLPYAVKNIHIDLHSPQLQVPVLWWRSVGSTHTAFAVECFLDELAAAAGKDPVAFRRELLAKHPRHLGVLDLAVEKAGWEQPLGRNSGRGVAVHESFNSYVAQVAEVTVRRGVIYVDRVVIAVDCGVPVNPDVIEAQMQGGMGYGLAATLASELTFRDGRVVESNFHDYLTLRIDQMPEVEVYIVPSTEAPTGVGEPATPVIAPAVANAVYAATGQRLRQLPLRPA
;
A
#
# COMPACT_ATOMS: atom_id res chain seq x y z
N MET A 1 -21.93 -7.17 2.75
CA MET A 1 -21.88 -8.49 2.07
C MET A 1 -22.66 -9.62 2.75
N ARG A 2 -22.47 -9.94 4.05
CA ARG A 2 -23.21 -11.05 4.71
C ARG A 2 -24.74 -10.93 4.62
N LYS A 3 -25.29 -9.73 4.90
CA LYS A 3 -26.73 -9.44 4.75
C LYS A 3 -27.21 -9.66 3.31
N ALA A 4 -26.50 -9.12 2.32
CA ALA A 4 -26.81 -9.32 0.91
C ALA A 4 -26.80 -10.82 0.51
N GLY A 5 -25.81 -11.59 0.97
CA GLY A 5 -25.76 -13.03 0.73
C GLY A 5 -26.88 -13.82 1.40
N ALA A 6 -27.30 -13.41 2.61
CA ALA A 6 -28.45 -14.01 3.29
C ALA A 6 -29.78 -13.65 2.61
N ALA A 7 -29.94 -12.41 2.15
CA ALA A 7 -31.09 -11.97 1.36
C ALA A 7 -31.20 -12.72 0.04
N ALA A 8 -30.10 -12.84 -0.71
CA ALA A 8 -30.07 -13.63 -1.94
C ALA A 8 -30.43 -15.10 -1.69
N ARG A 9 -29.90 -15.72 -0.61
CA ARG A 9 -30.27 -17.08 -0.21
C ARG A 9 -31.77 -17.19 0.08
N HIS A 10 -32.33 -16.23 0.82
CA HIS A 10 -33.77 -16.20 1.12
C HIS A 10 -34.60 -16.12 -0.16
N MET A 11 -34.28 -15.19 -1.06
CA MET A 11 -34.97 -15.03 -2.35
C MET A 11 -34.89 -16.30 -3.22
N LEU A 12 -33.75 -17.01 -3.21
CA LEU A 12 -33.60 -18.30 -3.91
C LEU A 12 -34.50 -19.38 -3.29
N VAL A 13 -34.58 -19.45 -1.96
CA VAL A 13 -35.45 -20.41 -1.25
C VAL A 13 -36.91 -20.12 -1.52
N GLU A 14 -37.34 -18.86 -1.49
CA GLU A 14 -38.73 -18.47 -1.80
C GLU A 14 -39.10 -18.78 -3.26
N ALA A 15 -38.19 -18.52 -4.20
CA ALA A 15 -38.39 -18.89 -5.60
C ALA A 15 -38.58 -20.42 -5.76
N ALA A 16 -37.74 -21.23 -5.11
CA ALA A 16 -37.87 -22.68 -5.11
C ALA A 16 -39.18 -23.13 -4.45
N ALA A 17 -39.53 -22.58 -3.28
CA ALA A 17 -40.76 -22.90 -2.56
C ALA A 17 -42.00 -22.66 -3.43
N LYS A 18 -42.04 -21.52 -4.12
CA LYS A 18 -43.11 -21.16 -5.05
C LYS A 18 -43.17 -22.08 -6.26
N GLN A 19 -42.03 -22.37 -6.90
CA GLN A 19 -41.98 -23.29 -8.05
C GLN A 19 -42.36 -24.72 -7.66
N TRP A 20 -41.93 -25.16 -6.48
CA TRP A 20 -42.13 -26.53 -6.03
C TRP A 20 -43.46 -26.74 -5.30
N GLN A 21 -44.15 -25.66 -4.93
CA GLN A 21 -45.37 -25.68 -4.12
C GLN A 21 -45.14 -26.40 -2.78
N VAL A 22 -44.03 -26.05 -2.10
CA VAL A 22 -43.63 -26.58 -0.78
C VAL A 22 -43.33 -25.42 0.17
N LYS A 23 -43.16 -25.69 1.47
CA LYS A 23 -42.77 -24.64 2.42
C LYS A 23 -41.28 -24.32 2.28
N ALA A 24 -40.93 -23.03 2.40
CA ALA A 24 -39.54 -22.56 2.37
C ALA A 24 -38.67 -23.25 3.44
N ASP A 25 -39.21 -23.46 4.65
CA ASP A 25 -38.51 -24.11 5.77
C ASP A 25 -38.14 -25.58 5.50
N ASP A 26 -38.83 -26.23 4.56
CA ASP A 26 -38.55 -27.62 4.18
C ASP A 26 -37.43 -27.72 3.12
N ILE A 27 -36.92 -26.57 2.63
CA ILE A 27 -35.89 -26.50 1.59
C ILE A 27 -34.51 -26.33 2.22
N GLN A 28 -33.64 -27.30 1.96
CA GLN A 28 -32.25 -27.28 2.40
C GLN A 28 -31.38 -26.61 1.34
N VAL A 29 -30.42 -25.79 1.79
CA VAL A 29 -29.45 -25.13 0.93
C VAL A 29 -28.04 -25.61 1.25
N ALA A 30 -27.39 -26.27 0.29
CA ALA A 30 -26.02 -26.76 0.44
C ALA A 30 -25.26 -26.63 -0.87
N SER A 31 -24.05 -26.09 -0.82
CA SER A 31 -23.10 -26.06 -1.94
C SER A 31 -23.68 -25.54 -3.27
N GLY A 32 -24.52 -24.50 -3.20
CA GLY A 32 -25.15 -23.89 -4.38
C GLY A 32 -26.37 -24.61 -4.92
N VAL A 33 -26.89 -25.61 -4.19
CA VAL A 33 -28.06 -26.41 -4.55
C VAL A 33 -29.13 -26.26 -3.47
N LEU A 34 -30.37 -26.11 -3.91
CA LEU A 34 -31.56 -26.20 -3.07
C LEU A 34 -32.16 -27.60 -3.23
N THR A 35 -32.62 -28.20 -2.14
CA THR A 35 -33.19 -29.54 -2.14
C THR A 35 -34.39 -29.61 -1.20
N HIS A 36 -35.49 -30.17 -1.68
CA HIS A 36 -36.65 -30.50 -0.84
C HIS A 36 -36.77 -32.03 -0.72
N SER A 37 -36.29 -32.56 0.40
CA SER A 37 -36.10 -34.01 0.59
C SER A 37 -37.39 -34.81 0.46
N ALA A 38 -38.53 -34.29 0.92
CA ALA A 38 -39.80 -35.02 0.89
C ALA A 38 -40.36 -35.22 -0.52
N SER A 39 -40.01 -34.35 -1.48
CA SER A 39 -40.44 -34.50 -2.89
C SER A 39 -39.31 -34.94 -3.83
N GLY A 40 -38.07 -35.01 -3.35
CA GLY A 40 -36.88 -35.32 -4.16
C GLY A 40 -36.48 -34.21 -5.15
N ARG A 41 -37.12 -33.04 -5.10
CA ARG A 41 -36.81 -31.93 -6.03
C ARG A 41 -35.50 -31.25 -5.63
N SER A 42 -34.73 -30.84 -6.64
CA SER A 42 -33.53 -30.04 -6.47
C SER A 42 -33.33 -29.08 -7.64
N ALA A 43 -32.64 -27.97 -7.38
CA ALA A 43 -32.24 -26.98 -8.39
C ALA A 43 -30.97 -26.26 -7.92
N SER A 44 -30.13 -25.83 -8.86
CA SER A 44 -28.99 -24.97 -8.56
C SER A 44 -29.42 -23.52 -8.33
N PHE A 45 -28.53 -22.70 -7.76
CA PHE A 45 -28.74 -21.25 -7.70
C PHE A 45 -28.93 -20.63 -9.08
N GLY A 46 -28.25 -21.15 -10.11
CA GLY A 46 -28.38 -20.67 -11.48
C GLY A 46 -29.77 -20.91 -12.05
N ASP A 47 -30.33 -22.11 -11.83
CA ASP A 47 -31.67 -22.48 -12.32
C ASP A 47 -32.78 -21.59 -11.73
N LEU A 48 -32.55 -21.03 -10.54
CA LEU A 48 -33.52 -20.20 -9.82
C LEU A 48 -33.20 -18.70 -9.87
N ALA A 49 -32.07 -18.28 -10.46
CA ALA A 49 -31.58 -16.91 -10.33
C ALA A 49 -32.58 -15.87 -10.87
N GLU A 50 -33.13 -16.11 -12.07
CA GLU A 50 -34.12 -15.19 -12.67
C GLU A 50 -35.40 -15.12 -11.84
N ALA A 51 -35.90 -16.27 -11.35
CA ALA A 51 -37.09 -16.33 -10.51
C ALA A 51 -36.87 -15.69 -9.13
N ALA A 52 -35.67 -15.84 -8.57
CA ALA A 52 -35.26 -15.22 -7.32
C ALA A 52 -35.15 -13.69 -7.46
N ALA A 53 -34.66 -13.19 -8.60
CA ALA A 53 -34.57 -11.75 -8.87
C ALA A 53 -35.95 -11.05 -8.89
N GLN A 54 -37.04 -11.80 -9.09
CA GLN A 54 -38.41 -11.29 -9.01
C GLN A 54 -39.02 -11.37 -7.61
N GLN A 55 -38.33 -11.99 -6.64
CA GLN A 55 -38.79 -12.01 -5.25
C GLN A 55 -38.55 -10.65 -4.60
N PRO A 56 -39.40 -10.24 -3.63
CA PRO A 56 -39.11 -9.07 -2.82
C PRO A 56 -37.80 -9.29 -2.04
N VAL A 57 -37.01 -8.22 -1.92
CA VAL A 57 -35.83 -8.24 -1.06
C VAL A 57 -36.31 -8.22 0.40
N PRO A 58 -35.91 -9.19 1.23
CA PRO A 58 -36.33 -9.23 2.64
C PRO A 58 -35.74 -8.05 3.42
N GLU A 59 -36.57 -7.41 4.26
CA GLU A 59 -36.13 -6.32 5.15
C GLU A 59 -35.22 -6.85 6.27
N GLU A 60 -35.54 -8.03 6.80
CA GLU A 60 -34.77 -8.71 7.84
C GLU A 60 -34.32 -10.10 7.36
N VAL A 61 -33.07 -10.45 7.69
CA VAL A 61 -32.49 -11.74 7.32
C VAL A 61 -31.69 -12.34 8.47
N LEU A 62 -31.90 -13.63 8.70
CA LEU A 62 -31.09 -14.40 9.63
C LEU A 62 -29.72 -14.70 9.01
N LEU A 63 -28.68 -14.19 9.67
CA LEU A 63 -27.31 -14.51 9.32
C LEU A 63 -26.95 -15.88 9.89
N LYS A 64 -26.05 -16.57 9.21
CA LYS A 64 -25.43 -17.78 9.75
C LYS A 64 -24.58 -17.43 10.95
N GLU A 65 -24.65 -18.25 11.99
CA GLU A 65 -23.75 -18.22 13.13
C GLU A 65 -22.36 -18.78 12.75
N PRO A 66 -21.29 -18.40 13.48
CA PRO A 66 -19.93 -18.86 13.18
C PRO A 66 -19.78 -20.38 13.06
N GLU A 67 -20.51 -21.16 13.86
CA GLU A 67 -20.48 -22.63 13.86
C GLU A 67 -21.05 -23.22 12.57
N GLU A 68 -21.90 -22.47 11.86
CA GLU A 68 -22.49 -22.86 10.58
C GLU A 68 -21.61 -22.51 9.36
N PHE A 69 -20.47 -21.85 9.60
CA PHE A 69 -19.54 -21.48 8.54
C PHE A 69 -18.81 -22.71 8.00
N ARG A 70 -18.99 -22.97 6.70
CA ARG A 70 -18.29 -24.04 5.99
C ARG A 70 -16.93 -23.61 5.42
N LEU A 71 -16.81 -22.34 5.02
CA LEU A 71 -15.61 -21.82 4.34
C LEU A 71 -14.87 -20.75 5.17
N ILE A 72 -15.61 -19.90 5.88
CA ILE A 72 -15.03 -18.84 6.71
C ILE A 72 -14.29 -19.49 7.90
N GLY A 73 -13.10 -19.00 8.19
CA GLY A 73 -12.25 -19.52 9.27
C GLY A 73 -11.50 -20.82 8.91
N LYS A 74 -11.59 -21.30 7.67
CA LYS A 74 -10.89 -22.51 7.21
C LYS A 74 -9.73 -22.14 6.30
N ARG A 75 -8.62 -22.88 6.40
CA ARG A 75 -7.50 -22.79 5.46
C ARG A 75 -7.91 -23.46 4.16
N ILE A 76 -8.24 -22.66 3.16
CA ILE A 76 -8.71 -23.12 1.85
C ILE A 76 -7.80 -22.52 0.77
N PRO A 77 -7.27 -23.33 -0.18
CA PRO A 77 -6.46 -22.82 -1.27
C PRO A 77 -7.19 -21.78 -2.11
N ARG A 78 -6.43 -20.80 -2.62
CA ARG A 78 -6.99 -19.82 -3.56
C ARG A 78 -7.32 -20.48 -4.89
N LYS A 79 -8.37 -19.98 -5.55
CA LYS A 79 -8.81 -20.49 -6.86
C LYS A 79 -7.81 -20.18 -7.98
N ASP A 80 -7.05 -19.10 -7.84
CA ASP A 80 -6.09 -18.60 -8.81
C ASP A 80 -4.66 -19.13 -8.57
N SER A 81 -4.48 -20.13 -7.70
CA SER A 81 -3.16 -20.70 -7.42
C SER A 81 -2.62 -21.56 -8.56
N ALA A 82 -3.46 -22.41 -9.17
CA ALA A 82 -3.01 -23.40 -10.15
C ALA A 82 -2.35 -22.74 -11.37
N GLU A 83 -3.03 -21.78 -11.99
CA GLU A 83 -2.56 -21.08 -13.19
C GLU A 83 -1.31 -20.22 -12.95
N LYS A 84 -1.10 -19.74 -11.71
CA LYS A 84 0.11 -18.99 -11.34
C LYS A 84 1.33 -19.90 -11.16
N VAL A 85 1.12 -21.15 -10.78
CA VAL A 85 2.19 -22.13 -10.55
C VAL A 85 2.64 -22.80 -11.84
N ASP A 86 1.70 -23.10 -12.74
CA ASP A 86 2.02 -23.75 -14.03
C ASP A 86 2.36 -22.75 -15.16
N GLY A 87 2.22 -21.45 -14.91
CA GLY A 87 2.54 -20.38 -15.87
C GLY A 87 1.45 -20.12 -16.91
N SER A 88 0.24 -20.64 -16.73
CA SER A 88 -0.90 -20.36 -17.60
C SER A 88 -1.66 -19.05 -17.26
N ALA A 89 -1.38 -18.45 -16.09
CA ALA A 89 -1.90 -17.15 -15.70
C ALA A 89 -1.48 -16.06 -16.73
N VAL A 90 -2.45 -15.30 -17.22
CA VAL A 90 -2.21 -14.23 -18.19
C VAL A 90 -2.09 -12.88 -17.48
N PHE A 91 -0.92 -12.27 -17.59
CA PHE A 91 -0.65 -10.90 -17.19
C PHE A 91 -0.72 -9.96 -18.40
N THR A 92 -0.69 -8.64 -18.16
CA THR A 92 -0.76 -7.64 -19.25
C THR A 92 0.37 -7.81 -20.25
N ILE A 93 1.60 -8.09 -19.78
CA ILE A 93 2.76 -8.29 -20.64
C ILE A 93 2.62 -9.49 -21.58
N ASP A 94 1.82 -10.50 -21.20
CA ASP A 94 1.59 -11.73 -21.97
C ASP A 94 0.61 -11.53 -23.12
N VAL A 95 -0.21 -10.48 -23.06
CA VAL A 95 -1.22 -10.18 -24.09
C VAL A 95 -0.55 -10.04 -25.45
N LYS A 96 -1.11 -10.75 -26.42
CA LYS A 96 -0.74 -10.71 -27.84
C LYS A 96 -2.01 -10.64 -28.68
N LEU A 97 -2.15 -9.58 -29.44
CA LEU A 97 -3.23 -9.39 -30.40
C LEU A 97 -2.68 -9.40 -31.83
N LEU A 98 -3.52 -9.74 -32.80
CA LEU A 98 -3.16 -9.69 -34.21
C LEU A 98 -2.76 -8.26 -34.59
N GLU A 99 -1.66 -8.11 -35.33
CA GLU A 99 -1.14 -6.80 -35.78
C GLU A 99 -0.81 -5.81 -34.65
N MET A 100 -0.56 -6.32 -33.44
CA MET A 100 -0.18 -5.51 -32.29
C MET A 100 1.27 -5.03 -32.37
N TYR A 101 1.51 -3.76 -32.04
CA TYR A 101 2.85 -3.19 -31.85
C TYR A 101 3.19 -3.00 -30.38
N THR A 102 4.48 -2.88 -30.07
CA THR A 102 4.96 -2.51 -28.74
C THR A 102 5.51 -1.08 -28.76
N ALA A 103 5.16 -0.29 -27.75
CA ALA A 103 5.67 1.05 -27.53
C ALA A 103 6.53 1.12 -26.27
N VAL A 104 7.64 1.86 -26.36
CA VAL A 104 8.49 2.23 -25.21
C VAL A 104 8.71 3.74 -25.28
N VAL A 105 8.62 4.43 -24.14
CA VAL A 105 8.69 5.90 -24.08
C VAL A 105 10.05 6.34 -23.54
N ALA A 106 10.60 7.40 -24.15
CA ALA A 106 11.69 8.20 -23.57
C ALA A 106 11.06 9.32 -22.73
N HIS A 107 11.15 9.19 -21.40
CA HIS A 107 10.67 10.16 -20.43
C HIS A 107 11.72 11.26 -20.14
N PRO A 108 11.28 12.44 -19.67
CA PRO A 108 12.21 13.49 -19.25
C PRO A 108 13.11 13.02 -18.09
N PRO A 109 14.37 13.49 -18.03
CA PRO A 109 15.29 13.10 -16.96
C PRO A 109 14.98 13.75 -15.60
N ARG A 110 14.10 14.77 -15.57
CA ARG A 110 13.68 15.50 -14.37
C ARG A 110 12.18 15.74 -14.42
N PHE A 111 11.53 15.69 -13.26
CA PHE A 111 10.11 16.02 -13.15
C PHE A 111 9.85 17.48 -13.54
N GLY A 112 8.80 17.73 -14.33
CA GLY A 112 8.45 19.05 -14.84
C GLY A 112 9.19 19.47 -16.12
N ALA A 113 10.23 18.74 -16.55
CA ALA A 113 10.87 19.01 -17.83
C ALA A 113 9.97 18.61 -19.01
N LYS A 114 10.14 19.30 -20.14
CA LYS A 114 9.34 19.11 -21.36
C LYS A 114 10.24 18.85 -22.55
N VAL A 115 9.71 18.19 -23.58
CA VAL A 115 10.42 18.07 -24.86
C VAL A 115 10.57 19.47 -25.46
N ARG A 116 11.80 19.92 -25.69
CA ARG A 116 12.09 21.12 -26.49
C ARG A 116 12.14 20.77 -27.97
N SER A 117 12.92 19.74 -28.30
CA SER A 117 13.12 19.25 -29.67
C SER A 117 13.58 17.79 -29.62
N PHE A 118 13.51 17.07 -30.74
CA PHE A 118 14.09 15.74 -30.87
C PHE A 118 14.51 15.44 -32.32
N ASP A 119 15.55 14.62 -32.49
CA ASP A 119 15.94 13.98 -33.76
C ASP A 119 15.68 12.47 -33.65
N ASP A 120 14.84 11.96 -34.55
CA ASP A 120 14.41 10.57 -34.60
C ASP A 120 15.03 9.75 -35.74
N LYS A 121 15.96 10.32 -36.53
CA LYS A 121 16.53 9.65 -37.71
C LYS A 121 17.20 8.32 -37.35
N ALA A 122 18.01 8.32 -36.29
CA ALA A 122 18.70 7.12 -35.83
C ALA A 122 17.70 6.09 -35.28
N ALA A 123 16.65 6.53 -34.57
CA ALA A 123 15.58 5.67 -34.10
C ALA A 123 14.83 5.00 -35.26
N ARG A 124 14.43 5.77 -36.28
CA ARG A 124 13.73 5.26 -37.47
C ARG A 124 14.58 4.32 -38.33
N ALA A 125 15.91 4.43 -38.27
CA ALA A 125 16.82 3.53 -38.96
C ALA A 125 16.91 2.15 -38.29
N VAL A 126 16.48 2.00 -37.03
CA VAL A 126 16.44 0.70 -36.35
C VAL A 126 15.39 -0.19 -37.00
N LYS A 127 15.81 -1.37 -37.45
CA LYS A 127 14.91 -2.36 -38.06
C LYS A 127 13.77 -2.72 -37.10
N GLY A 128 12.54 -2.60 -37.59
CA GLY A 128 11.32 -2.94 -36.84
C GLY A 128 10.68 -1.76 -36.13
N VAL A 129 11.32 -0.59 -36.09
CA VAL A 129 10.65 0.66 -35.68
C VAL A 129 9.65 1.06 -36.75
N LYS A 130 8.41 1.39 -36.33
CA LYS A 130 7.30 1.79 -37.19
C LYS A 130 6.98 3.26 -37.07
N GLN A 131 6.98 3.77 -35.85
CA GLN A 131 6.65 5.15 -35.56
C GLN A 131 7.51 5.69 -34.43
N VAL A 132 7.77 6.99 -34.50
CA VAL A 132 8.29 7.80 -33.40
C VAL A 132 7.29 8.94 -33.23
N LEU A 133 6.71 9.04 -32.04
CA LEU A 133 5.55 9.88 -31.75
C LEU A 133 5.84 10.73 -30.51
N GLN A 134 5.71 12.05 -30.64
CA GLN A 134 5.71 12.91 -29.47
C GLN A 134 4.35 12.84 -28.78
N ILE A 135 4.36 12.53 -27.49
CA ILE A 135 3.19 12.48 -26.60
C ILE A 135 3.41 13.43 -25.40
N PRO A 136 2.39 13.73 -24.58
CA PRO A 136 2.57 14.69 -23.47
C PRO A 136 3.68 14.33 -22.48
N SER A 137 3.93 13.05 -22.26
CA SER A 137 4.93 12.53 -21.31
C SER A 137 6.33 12.33 -21.90
N GLY A 138 6.53 12.49 -23.21
CA GLY A 138 7.83 12.27 -23.85
C GLY A 138 7.75 11.84 -25.31
N ILE A 139 8.72 11.03 -25.74
CA ILE A 139 8.78 10.49 -27.11
C ILE A 139 8.56 8.98 -27.08
N ALA A 140 7.45 8.52 -27.64
CA ALA A 140 7.14 7.10 -27.80
C ALA A 140 7.79 6.55 -29.07
N VAL A 141 8.48 5.42 -28.95
CA VAL A 141 8.96 4.62 -30.09
C VAL A 141 8.14 3.36 -30.18
N VAL A 142 7.46 3.18 -31.30
CA VAL A 142 6.59 2.04 -31.60
C VAL A 142 7.30 1.11 -32.56
N GLY A 143 7.38 -0.18 -32.24
CA GLY A 143 8.01 -1.19 -33.08
C GLY A 143 7.31 -2.54 -33.10
N ASP A 144 7.80 -3.45 -33.94
CA ASP A 144 7.31 -4.83 -34.12
C ASP A 144 7.31 -5.64 -32.80
N GLY A 145 8.18 -5.26 -31.86
CA GLY A 145 8.19 -5.78 -30.50
C GLY A 145 9.05 -4.92 -29.57
N PHE A 146 9.12 -5.35 -28.31
CA PHE A 146 9.85 -4.63 -27.26
C PHE A 146 11.29 -4.29 -27.65
N TRP A 147 12.04 -5.25 -28.20
CA TRP A 147 13.45 -5.04 -28.51
C TRP A 147 13.68 -3.96 -29.57
N SER A 148 12.93 -3.99 -30.67
CA SER A 148 13.03 -2.95 -31.72
C SER A 148 12.62 -1.58 -31.20
N ALA A 149 11.55 -1.51 -30.40
CA ALA A 149 11.08 -0.26 -29.80
C ALA A 149 12.11 0.33 -28.83
N LYS A 150 12.68 -0.51 -27.96
CA LYS A 150 13.73 -0.13 -27.01
C LYS A 150 14.99 0.35 -27.73
N GLN A 151 15.49 -0.40 -28.72
CA GLN A 151 16.67 0.00 -29.49
C GLN A 151 16.45 1.32 -30.23
N GLY A 152 15.26 1.52 -30.80
CA GLY A 152 14.90 2.79 -31.42
C GLY A 152 14.87 3.94 -30.40
N ARG A 153 14.26 3.72 -29.23
CA ARG A 153 14.25 4.70 -28.14
C ARG A 153 15.65 5.08 -27.69
N ASP A 154 16.51 4.09 -27.47
CA ASP A 154 17.88 4.32 -27.00
C ASP A 154 18.74 5.06 -28.05
N ALA A 155 18.32 5.07 -29.32
CA ALA A 155 18.95 5.83 -30.39
C ALA A 155 18.38 7.26 -30.57
N LEU A 156 17.32 7.63 -29.84
CA LEU A 156 16.75 8.98 -29.90
C LEU A 156 17.73 10.03 -29.36
N GLN A 157 17.71 11.19 -29.99
CA GLN A 157 18.33 12.40 -29.43
C GLN A 157 17.22 13.36 -29.05
N VAL A 158 17.02 13.58 -27.75
CA VAL A 158 15.97 14.47 -27.23
C VAL A 158 16.62 15.61 -26.47
N GLU A 159 16.27 16.84 -26.83
CA GLU A 159 16.58 18.02 -26.04
C GLU A 159 15.41 18.32 -25.12
N TRP A 160 15.70 18.36 -23.81
CA TRP A 160 14.72 18.65 -22.78
C TRP A 160 14.82 20.11 -22.34
N ASP A 161 13.68 20.79 -22.24
CA ASP A 161 13.56 22.05 -21.52
C ASP A 161 13.40 21.77 -20.02
N GLU A 162 14.45 22.04 -19.26
CA GLU A 162 14.49 21.84 -17.80
C GLU A 162 14.29 23.15 -17.01
N SER A 163 13.96 24.27 -17.67
CA SER A 163 13.85 25.58 -17.00
C SER A 163 12.79 25.65 -15.89
N GLY A 164 11.76 24.83 -15.99
CA GLY A 164 10.72 24.65 -14.98
C GLY A 164 10.77 23.31 -14.26
N ALA A 165 11.85 22.55 -14.39
CA ALA A 165 11.98 21.22 -13.83
C ALA A 165 12.50 21.23 -12.38
N PHE A 166 12.21 20.16 -11.65
CA PHE A 166 12.67 19.95 -10.29
C PHE A 166 14.21 19.88 -10.23
N GLN A 167 14.81 20.53 -9.23
CA GLN A 167 16.28 20.65 -9.12
C GLN A 167 16.85 20.19 -7.78
N GLN A 168 16.03 19.99 -6.76
CA GLN A 168 16.56 19.74 -5.41
C GLN A 168 17.08 18.30 -5.26
N SER A 169 18.07 18.14 -4.39
CA SER A 169 18.56 16.85 -3.90
C SER A 169 17.80 16.43 -2.63
N SER A 170 17.78 15.13 -2.31
CA SER A 170 17.04 14.63 -1.13
C SER A 170 17.48 15.28 0.19
N SER A 171 18.76 15.64 0.34
CA SER A 171 19.28 16.36 1.50
C SER A 171 18.68 17.77 1.63
N GLU A 172 18.58 18.49 0.51
CA GLU A 172 18.02 19.86 0.48
C GLU A 172 16.52 19.84 0.81
N ILE A 173 15.79 18.82 0.33
CA ILE A 173 14.37 18.60 0.69
C ILE A 173 14.25 18.37 2.20
N LEU A 174 15.05 17.46 2.75
CA LEU A 174 14.99 17.14 4.18
C LEU A 174 15.34 18.36 5.05
N ASP A 175 16.34 19.15 4.67
CA ASP A 175 16.71 20.38 5.38
C ASP A 175 15.59 21.42 5.34
N SER A 176 14.93 21.60 4.20
CA SER A 176 13.74 22.47 4.11
C SER A 176 12.58 21.99 5.00
N TYR A 177 12.43 20.67 5.18
CA TYR A 177 11.42 20.11 6.07
C TYR A 177 11.78 20.36 7.53
N ARG A 178 13.07 20.35 7.89
CA ARG A 178 13.54 20.70 9.24
C ARG A 178 13.27 22.16 9.58
N GLU A 179 13.40 23.05 8.60
CA GLU A 179 13.06 24.47 8.74
C GLU A 179 11.55 24.65 8.98
N LEU A 180 10.70 24.01 8.16
CA LEU A 180 9.25 24.00 8.36
C LEU A 180 8.86 23.42 9.74
N ALA A 181 9.54 22.37 10.19
CA ALA A 181 9.29 21.76 11.49
C ALA A 181 9.60 22.67 12.69
N GLN A 182 10.26 23.83 12.49
CA GLN A 182 10.41 24.83 13.56
C GLN A 182 9.18 25.71 13.74
N GLN A 183 8.26 25.75 12.78
CA GLN A 183 7.07 26.61 12.80
C GLN A 183 5.78 25.81 13.05
N PRO A 184 4.77 26.37 13.74
CA PRO A 184 3.43 25.77 13.86
C PRO A 184 2.85 25.33 12.50
N GLY A 185 2.32 24.11 12.45
CA GLY A 185 1.62 23.58 11.29
C GLY A 185 0.10 23.73 11.39
N VAL A 186 -0.61 23.14 10.42
CA VAL A 186 -2.07 23.00 10.49
C VAL A 186 -2.39 21.91 11.52
N VAL A 187 -3.28 22.20 12.48
CA VAL A 187 -3.55 21.31 13.62
C VAL A 187 -4.46 20.15 13.19
N ALA A 188 -3.97 18.92 13.34
CA ALA A 188 -4.72 17.69 13.06
C ALA A 188 -5.38 17.10 14.33
N ARG A 189 -4.76 17.29 15.50
CA ARG A 189 -5.32 16.89 16.80
C ARG A 189 -4.82 17.82 17.89
N ASN A 190 -5.73 18.25 18.77
CA ASN A 190 -5.39 19.04 19.95
C ASN A 190 -6.27 18.61 21.13
N GLU A 191 -5.64 18.08 22.18
CA GLU A 191 -6.29 17.66 23.42
C GLU A 191 -5.52 18.22 24.61
N GLY A 192 -6.24 18.77 25.60
CA GLY A 192 -5.62 19.42 26.75
C GLY A 192 -4.85 20.70 26.38
N ASP A 193 -3.91 21.08 27.24
CA ASP A 193 -3.04 22.25 27.06
C ASP A 193 -1.58 21.78 27.08
N SER A 194 -1.11 21.37 25.90
CA SER A 194 0.24 20.81 25.73
C SER A 194 1.33 21.84 26.01
N GLU A 195 1.10 23.12 25.70
CA GLU A 195 2.09 24.19 25.92
C GLU A 195 2.30 24.45 27.42
N ALA A 196 1.20 24.66 28.15
CA ALA A 196 1.27 24.90 29.59
C ALA A 196 1.85 23.69 30.34
N ALA A 197 1.43 22.48 29.98
CA ALA A 197 1.92 21.25 30.60
C ALA A 197 3.41 20.99 30.30
N MET A 198 3.90 21.37 29.10
CA MET A 198 5.32 21.25 28.73
C MET A 198 6.19 22.25 29.51
N ALA A 199 5.71 23.48 29.73
CA ALA A 199 6.46 24.51 30.46
C ALA A 199 6.77 24.11 31.92
N GLY A 200 5.92 23.30 32.54
CA GLY A 200 6.12 22.75 33.89
C GLY A 200 6.87 21.43 33.96
N ALA A 201 7.24 20.83 32.81
CA ALA A 201 7.81 19.50 32.76
C ALA A 201 9.29 19.50 33.21
N LYS A 202 9.63 18.58 34.13
CA LYS A 202 11.02 18.39 34.59
C LYS A 202 11.85 17.51 33.65
N LYS A 203 11.19 16.66 32.87
CA LYS A 203 11.82 15.71 31.96
C LYS A 203 11.15 15.79 30.61
N VAL A 204 11.92 16.26 29.64
CA VAL A 204 11.50 16.46 28.26
C VAL A 204 12.38 15.59 27.37
N ILE A 205 11.76 14.84 26.47
CA ILE A 205 12.42 14.01 25.47
C ILE A 205 12.05 14.58 24.10
N GLU A 206 13.05 14.74 23.23
CA GLU A 206 12.87 15.24 21.87
C GLU A 206 13.57 14.30 20.89
N ALA A 207 12.94 14.07 19.74
CA ALA A 207 13.49 13.25 18.68
C ALA A 207 13.00 13.72 17.30
N GLU A 208 13.84 13.54 16.31
CA GLU A 208 13.52 13.72 14.90
C GLU A 208 13.57 12.35 14.22
N TYR A 209 12.53 12.01 13.45
CA TYR A 209 12.48 10.81 12.63
C TYR A 209 12.28 11.17 11.16
N SER A 210 12.90 10.43 10.25
CA SER A 210 12.70 10.62 8.81
C SER A 210 12.63 9.31 8.04
N VAL A 211 11.86 9.33 6.95
CA VAL A 211 11.78 8.24 5.97
C VAL A 211 11.97 8.79 4.56
N PRO A 212 12.62 8.05 3.64
CA PRO A 212 12.97 8.55 2.31
C PRO A 212 11.78 8.47 1.35
N PHE A 213 11.97 8.92 0.11
CA PHE A 213 11.07 8.50 -0.96
C PHE A 213 11.22 6.99 -1.20
N LEU A 214 10.14 6.33 -1.61
CA LEU A 214 10.18 4.94 -2.07
C LEU A 214 9.43 4.73 -3.37
N ALA A 215 9.99 3.87 -4.21
CA ALA A 215 9.26 3.22 -5.29
C ALA A 215 8.49 1.99 -4.77
N HIS A 216 7.37 1.68 -5.42
CA HIS A 216 6.61 0.45 -5.18
C HIS A 216 7.34 -0.79 -5.67
N ALA A 217 8.11 -0.62 -6.75
CA ALA A 217 8.92 -1.65 -7.40
C ALA A 217 8.20 -3.01 -7.58
N PRO A 218 6.98 -3.05 -8.17
CA PRO A 218 6.28 -4.31 -8.48
C PRO A 218 7.14 -5.17 -9.40
N MET A 219 7.00 -6.51 -9.38
CA MET A 219 7.85 -7.38 -10.23
C MET A 219 7.59 -7.17 -11.72
N GLU A 220 6.33 -6.97 -12.10
CA GLU A 220 5.92 -6.50 -13.42
C GLU A 220 5.94 -4.96 -13.46
N PRO A 221 6.78 -4.33 -14.32
CA PRO A 221 6.74 -2.88 -14.56
C PRO A 221 5.40 -2.41 -15.12
N MET A 222 5.15 -1.10 -15.15
CA MET A 222 3.92 -0.58 -15.74
C MET A 222 3.80 -0.94 -17.23
N ASP A 223 2.62 -1.44 -17.59
CA ASP A 223 2.27 -1.84 -18.93
C ASP A 223 0.77 -1.67 -19.17
N CYS A 224 0.38 -1.54 -20.43
CA CYS A 224 -1.02 -1.40 -20.81
C CYS A 224 -1.19 -1.76 -22.29
N VAL A 225 -2.21 -2.54 -22.63
CA VAL A 225 -2.59 -2.81 -24.02
C VAL A 225 -3.86 -2.06 -24.36
N VAL A 226 -3.83 -1.28 -25.44
CA VAL A 226 -4.94 -0.45 -25.87
C VAL A 226 -5.24 -0.70 -27.34
N ARG A 227 -6.53 -0.76 -27.69
CA ARG A 227 -7.04 -0.72 -29.06
C ARG A 227 -8.16 0.32 -29.15
N ILE A 228 -8.07 1.24 -30.12
CA ILE A 228 -9.06 2.29 -30.34
C ILE A 228 -9.55 2.21 -31.77
N ASP A 229 -10.87 2.15 -31.96
CA ASP A 229 -11.51 2.20 -33.27
C ASP A 229 -12.81 3.02 -33.23
N ALA A 230 -13.64 2.93 -34.27
CA ALA A 230 -14.89 3.69 -34.37
C ALA A 230 -15.93 3.29 -33.31
N SER A 231 -15.82 2.10 -32.70
CA SER A 231 -16.73 1.60 -31.68
C SER A 231 -16.39 2.09 -30.27
N GLY A 232 -15.11 2.40 -30.01
CA GLY A 232 -14.66 2.89 -28.71
C GLY A 232 -13.20 2.54 -28.40
N CYS A 233 -12.91 2.38 -27.11
CA CYS A 233 -11.59 2.04 -26.59
C CYS A 233 -11.66 0.72 -25.81
N GLU A 234 -10.83 -0.24 -26.17
CA GLU A 234 -10.67 -1.50 -25.44
C GLU A 234 -9.25 -1.59 -24.85
N ILE A 235 -9.19 -1.93 -23.56
CA ILE A 235 -7.97 -2.01 -22.78
C ILE A 235 -7.85 -3.42 -22.18
N TRP A 236 -6.63 -3.95 -22.12
CA TRP A 236 -6.27 -5.12 -21.32
C TRP A 236 -5.18 -4.71 -20.34
N ASN A 237 -5.47 -4.79 -19.05
CA ASN A 237 -4.57 -4.30 -18.01
C ASN A 237 -4.84 -4.97 -16.65
N GLY A 238 -3.79 -5.18 -15.88
CA GLY A 238 -3.87 -5.47 -14.45
C GLY A 238 -3.99 -4.16 -13.68
N GLU A 239 -5.21 -3.80 -13.28
CA GLU A 239 -5.49 -2.52 -12.59
C GLU A 239 -5.92 -2.73 -11.14
N GLN A 240 -5.76 -1.68 -10.31
CA GLN A 240 -6.33 -1.65 -8.96
C GLN A 240 -7.47 -0.61 -8.87
N MET A 241 -7.59 0.32 -9.83
CA MET A 241 -8.58 1.40 -9.84
C MET A 241 -9.25 1.57 -11.22
N ASN A 242 -9.73 0.48 -11.79
CA ASN A 242 -10.24 0.42 -13.17
C ASN A 242 -11.41 1.37 -13.46
N THR A 243 -12.29 1.65 -12.49
CA THR A 243 -13.37 2.63 -12.69
C THR A 243 -12.83 4.04 -12.90
N GLY A 244 -11.78 4.42 -12.17
CA GLY A 244 -11.11 5.72 -12.35
C GLY A 244 -10.41 5.81 -13.70
N ASP A 245 -9.69 4.75 -14.08
CA ASP A 245 -9.01 4.64 -15.36
C ASP A 245 -10.02 4.73 -16.53
N GLN A 246 -11.16 4.02 -16.45
CA GLN A 246 -12.23 4.07 -17.46
C GLN A 246 -12.74 5.51 -17.67
N MET A 247 -13.01 6.23 -16.57
CA MET A 247 -13.48 7.62 -16.64
C MET A 247 -12.43 8.57 -17.24
N ALA A 248 -11.16 8.40 -16.87
CA ALA A 248 -10.07 9.21 -17.39
C ALA A 248 -9.88 8.99 -18.90
N VAL A 249 -9.94 7.74 -19.36
CA VAL A 249 -9.84 7.37 -20.77
C VAL A 249 -11.04 7.92 -21.57
N ALA A 250 -12.25 7.79 -21.03
CA ALA A 250 -13.46 8.33 -21.64
C ALA A 250 -13.34 9.86 -21.83
N GLY A 251 -12.89 10.57 -20.79
CA GLY A 251 -12.63 12.01 -20.84
C GLY A 251 -11.57 12.40 -21.87
N LEU A 252 -10.45 11.68 -21.95
CA LEU A 252 -9.38 11.95 -22.92
C LEU A 252 -9.83 11.77 -24.38
N LEU A 253 -10.69 10.77 -24.63
CA LEU A 253 -11.17 10.42 -25.97
C LEU A 253 -12.48 11.12 -26.35
N GLY A 254 -13.16 11.78 -25.42
CA GLY A 254 -14.50 12.34 -25.64
C GLY A 254 -15.57 11.27 -25.82
N LEU A 255 -15.39 10.10 -25.19
CA LEU A 255 -16.32 8.97 -25.23
C LEU A 255 -17.23 8.94 -23.99
N GLN A 256 -18.34 8.21 -24.07
CA GLN A 256 -19.09 7.81 -22.88
C GLN A 256 -18.38 6.65 -22.16
N PRO A 257 -18.52 6.51 -20.83
CA PRO A 257 -17.88 5.43 -20.07
C PRO A 257 -18.16 4.03 -20.64
N GLU A 258 -19.38 3.78 -21.13
CA GLU A 258 -19.79 2.49 -21.68
C GLU A 258 -19.08 2.14 -23.02
N GLN A 259 -18.46 3.12 -23.67
CA GLN A 259 -17.63 2.94 -24.87
C GLN A 259 -16.16 2.66 -24.53
N VAL A 260 -15.80 2.63 -23.25
CA VAL A 260 -14.48 2.24 -22.77
C VAL A 260 -14.61 0.90 -22.04
N ARG A 261 -14.01 -0.14 -22.61
CA ARG A 261 -14.00 -1.48 -22.04
C ARG A 261 -12.63 -1.79 -21.47
N ILE A 262 -12.57 -2.14 -20.19
CA ILE A 262 -11.35 -2.63 -19.54
C ILE A 262 -11.49 -4.12 -19.25
N ASN A 263 -10.65 -4.93 -19.88
CA ASN A 263 -10.50 -6.35 -19.63
C ASN A 263 -9.45 -6.53 -18.51
N MET A 264 -9.93 -6.76 -17.30
CA MET A 264 -9.08 -6.91 -16.11
C MET A 264 -8.29 -8.21 -16.16
N LEU A 265 -6.96 -8.09 -16.04
CA LEU A 265 -6.01 -9.21 -15.99
C LEU A 265 -5.35 -9.32 -14.61
N TYR A 266 -4.52 -10.34 -14.42
CA TYR A 266 -3.60 -10.38 -13.29
C TYR A 266 -2.57 -9.25 -13.38
N ALA A 267 -2.15 -8.75 -12.23
CA ALA A 267 -1.04 -7.80 -12.10
C ALA A 267 0.12 -8.47 -11.37
N GLY A 268 1.35 -8.30 -11.87
CA GLY A 268 2.59 -8.78 -11.24
C GLY A 268 3.04 -7.91 -10.06
N GLY A 269 2.10 -7.49 -9.22
CA GLY A 269 2.28 -6.53 -8.13
C GLY A 269 1.71 -5.15 -8.46
N SER A 270 1.29 -4.45 -7.42
CA SER A 270 0.86 -3.04 -7.49
C SER A 270 1.43 -2.28 -6.30
N PHE A 271 1.15 -2.78 -5.09
CA PHE A 271 1.54 -2.16 -3.82
C PHE A 271 1.08 -0.69 -3.69
N GLY A 272 0.10 -0.28 -4.50
CA GLY A 272 -0.39 1.10 -4.63
C GLY A 272 -0.18 1.68 -6.02
N ARG A 273 0.85 1.25 -6.77
CA ARG A 273 1.29 1.86 -8.03
C ARG A 273 0.23 1.85 -9.14
N ARG A 274 -0.54 0.77 -9.24
CA ARG A 274 -1.61 0.56 -10.26
C ARG A 274 -2.98 1.07 -9.80
N ALA A 275 -3.05 1.72 -8.64
CA ALA A 275 -4.17 2.57 -8.25
C ALA A 275 -3.67 4.01 -8.35
N ASN A 276 -3.71 4.62 -9.54
CA ASN A 276 -3.21 5.98 -9.72
C ASN A 276 -4.38 6.92 -10.02
N PRO A 277 -4.65 7.96 -9.21
CA PRO A 277 -5.74 8.91 -9.46
C PRO A 277 -5.57 9.70 -10.77
N LYS A 278 -4.37 9.67 -11.38
CA LYS A 278 -4.07 10.33 -12.65
C LYS A 278 -4.07 9.38 -13.87
N ALA A 279 -4.30 8.09 -13.68
CA ALA A 279 -4.28 7.08 -14.75
C ALA A 279 -3.03 7.19 -15.65
N ASP A 280 -1.86 7.47 -15.06
CA ASP A 280 -0.68 8.00 -15.77
C ASP A 280 -0.22 7.13 -16.95
N TYR A 281 0.11 5.86 -16.70
CA TYR A 281 0.58 4.95 -17.75
C TYR A 281 -0.55 4.50 -18.68
N VAL A 282 -1.81 4.51 -18.21
CA VAL A 282 -2.98 4.17 -19.02
C VAL A 282 -3.23 5.27 -20.06
N LEU A 283 -3.26 6.53 -19.64
CA LEU A 283 -3.43 7.67 -20.55
C LEU A 283 -2.23 7.82 -21.49
N GLU A 284 -1.02 7.49 -21.05
CA GLU A 284 0.16 7.42 -21.92
C GLU A 284 -0.05 6.40 -23.05
N ALA A 285 -0.50 5.18 -22.74
CA ALA A 285 -0.78 4.16 -23.75
C ALA A 285 -1.91 4.60 -24.71
N VAL A 286 -2.95 5.25 -24.19
CA VAL A 286 -4.08 5.78 -24.99
C VAL A 286 -3.63 6.90 -25.92
N HIS A 287 -2.74 7.80 -25.46
CA HIS A 287 -2.16 8.84 -26.32
C HIS A 287 -1.42 8.24 -27.51
N ILE A 288 -0.64 7.17 -27.28
CA ILE A 288 0.09 6.47 -28.33
C ILE A 288 -0.90 5.78 -29.29
N ALA A 289 -1.85 5.01 -28.77
CA ALA A 289 -2.84 4.29 -29.58
C ALA A 289 -3.70 5.24 -30.44
N LYS A 290 -4.07 6.41 -29.93
CA LYS A 290 -4.82 7.45 -30.66
C LYS A 290 -4.08 7.98 -31.89
N MET A 291 -2.74 7.92 -31.89
CA MET A 291 -1.89 8.36 -33.01
C MET A 291 -1.59 7.25 -34.02
N MET A 292 -2.02 6.02 -33.75
CA MET A 292 -1.89 4.88 -34.67
C MET A 292 -3.13 4.76 -35.57
N PRO A 293 -3.05 4.01 -36.69
CA PRO A 293 -4.22 3.74 -37.52
C PRO A 293 -5.36 3.11 -36.68
N PRO A 294 -6.63 3.51 -36.88
CA PRO A 294 -7.75 2.95 -36.13
C PRO A 294 -7.78 1.43 -36.15
N GLY A 295 -8.03 0.82 -34.99
CA GLY A 295 -8.05 -0.63 -34.78
C GLY A 295 -6.67 -1.25 -34.48
N THR A 296 -5.56 -0.50 -34.62
CA THR A 296 -4.22 -1.00 -34.32
C THR A 296 -4.03 -1.18 -32.81
N PRO A 297 -3.78 -2.41 -32.32
CA PRO A 297 -3.48 -2.62 -30.91
C PRO A 297 -2.05 -2.15 -30.59
N VAL A 298 -1.88 -1.44 -29.48
CA VAL A 298 -0.57 -1.01 -28.98
C VAL A 298 -0.39 -1.49 -27.55
N LYS A 299 0.73 -2.17 -27.29
CA LYS A 299 1.18 -2.51 -25.94
C LYS A 299 2.27 -1.54 -25.49
N LEU A 300 1.97 -0.69 -24.51
CA LEU A 300 2.98 0.07 -23.78
C LEU A 300 3.69 -0.85 -22.79
N ILE A 301 5.03 -0.78 -22.75
CA ILE A 301 5.85 -1.40 -21.72
C ILE A 301 6.83 -0.37 -21.21
N TRP A 302 6.80 -0.10 -19.91
CA TRP A 302 7.87 0.62 -19.22
C TRP A 302 9.02 -0.35 -18.95
N THR A 303 10.26 0.12 -19.14
CA THR A 303 11.39 -0.63 -18.60
C THR A 303 11.40 -0.52 -17.07
N ARG A 304 12.17 -1.38 -16.39
CA ARG A 304 12.33 -1.25 -14.93
C ARG A 304 12.90 0.11 -14.56
N GLU A 305 13.82 0.62 -15.37
CA GLU A 305 14.43 1.93 -15.18
C GLU A 305 13.42 3.07 -15.31
N ASP A 306 12.45 2.94 -16.21
CA ASP A 306 11.36 3.90 -16.34
C ASP A 306 10.35 3.77 -15.19
N ASP A 307 10.05 2.55 -14.73
CA ASP A 307 9.20 2.32 -13.55
C ASP A 307 9.80 2.91 -12.27
N MET A 308 11.12 2.77 -12.11
CA MET A 308 11.84 3.30 -10.94
C MET A 308 11.97 4.81 -10.99
N ARG A 309 12.23 5.40 -12.17
CA ARG A 309 12.56 6.85 -12.30
C ARG A 309 11.40 7.72 -12.78
N GLY A 310 10.46 7.14 -13.50
CA GLY A 310 9.41 7.85 -14.23
C GLY A 310 8.15 8.11 -13.41
N GLY A 311 8.11 7.70 -12.14
CA GLY A 311 6.85 7.51 -11.46
C GLY A 311 6.70 8.19 -10.12
N PHE A 312 5.61 7.77 -9.49
CA PHE A 312 5.09 8.28 -8.24
C PHE A 312 5.72 7.54 -7.06
N TYR A 313 6.04 8.28 -6.01
CA TYR A 313 6.72 7.72 -4.85
C TYR A 313 5.90 7.84 -3.57
N ARG A 314 6.16 6.95 -2.61
CA ARG A 314 5.84 7.27 -1.21
C ARG A 314 6.62 8.55 -0.87
N PRO A 315 5.99 9.61 -0.33
CA PRO A 315 6.73 10.83 -0.04
C PRO A 315 7.83 10.61 1.00
N LEU A 316 8.88 11.42 0.93
CA LEU A 316 9.74 11.68 2.07
C LEU A 316 8.90 12.35 3.17
N TYR A 317 9.09 11.91 4.41
CA TYR A 317 8.47 12.51 5.60
C TYR A 317 9.52 12.80 6.68
N LEU A 318 9.30 13.91 7.39
CA LEU A 318 10.00 14.27 8.63
C LEU A 318 8.97 14.34 9.77
N HIS A 319 9.35 13.82 10.92
CA HIS A 319 8.61 13.95 12.16
C HIS A 319 9.48 14.57 13.23
N LYS A 320 9.02 15.65 13.86
CA LYS A 320 9.63 16.21 15.07
C LYS A 320 8.71 15.92 16.25
N LEU A 321 9.20 15.10 17.19
CA LEU A 321 8.45 14.72 18.39
C LEU A 321 9.07 15.31 19.64
N LYS A 322 8.19 15.69 20.57
CA LYS A 322 8.54 16.20 21.88
C LYS A 322 7.53 15.69 22.90
N ALA A 323 8.00 15.14 24.00
CA ALA A 323 7.14 14.67 25.07
C ALA A 323 7.69 14.98 26.45
N ALA A 324 6.79 15.08 27.41
CA ALA A 324 7.09 15.24 28.81
C ALA A 324 6.57 14.05 29.60
N LEU A 325 7.31 13.61 30.61
CA LEU A 325 6.86 12.60 31.58
C LEU A 325 6.40 13.28 32.88
N ASP A 326 5.36 12.73 33.51
CA ASP A 326 4.91 13.11 34.86
C ASP A 326 5.83 12.55 35.96
N ALA A 327 5.48 12.80 37.23
CA ALA A 327 6.24 12.33 38.38
C ALA A 327 6.23 10.80 38.54
N GLU A 328 5.25 10.12 37.94
CA GLU A 328 5.13 8.66 37.90
C GLU A 328 5.76 8.05 36.63
N ASN A 329 6.52 8.84 35.88
CA ASN A 329 7.13 8.49 34.60
C ASN A 329 6.12 8.03 33.53
N ARG A 330 4.90 8.58 33.51
CA ARG A 330 3.92 8.38 32.45
C ARG A 330 3.95 9.57 31.47
N PRO A 331 3.62 9.36 30.18
CA PRO A 331 3.51 10.47 29.23
C PRO A 331 2.43 11.47 29.66
N LEU A 332 2.87 12.70 29.94
CA LEU A 332 2.00 13.82 30.28
C LEU A 332 1.64 14.65 29.05
N VAL A 333 2.62 14.88 28.18
CA VAL A 333 2.49 15.65 26.94
C VAL A 333 3.06 14.87 25.77
N TRP A 334 2.38 14.90 24.63
CA TRP A 334 2.86 14.43 23.34
C TRP A 334 2.66 15.52 22.28
N GLN A 335 3.75 16.02 21.72
CA GLN A 335 3.74 16.93 20.59
C GLN A 335 4.40 16.25 19.40
N GLN A 336 3.75 16.28 18.24
CA GLN A 336 4.28 15.71 17.01
C GLN A 336 3.98 16.63 15.84
N ARG A 337 5.03 17.12 15.20
CA ARG A 337 4.96 17.86 13.94
C ARG A 337 5.35 16.98 12.79
N ILE A 338 4.48 16.89 11.80
CA ILE A 338 4.65 16.08 10.60
C ILE A 338 4.89 17.00 9.41
N VAL A 339 5.90 16.69 8.59
CA VAL A 339 6.19 17.43 7.36
C VAL A 339 6.33 16.44 6.21
N GLY A 340 5.50 16.56 5.19
CA GLY A 340 5.57 15.72 3.97
C GLY A 340 4.51 16.07 2.95
N GLN A 341 4.72 15.70 1.69
CA GLN A 341 3.77 16.00 0.61
C GLN A 341 2.43 15.27 0.84
N SER A 342 1.32 16.00 0.68
CA SER A 342 0.00 15.38 0.59
C SER A 342 -0.08 14.53 -0.67
N ILE A 343 -0.63 13.33 -0.54
CA ILE A 343 -0.91 12.42 -1.67
C ILE A 343 -2.32 12.63 -2.25
N LEU A 344 -3.15 13.41 -1.56
CA LEU A 344 -4.53 13.68 -1.92
C LEU A 344 -4.75 15.06 -2.55
N ALA A 345 -3.94 16.05 -2.18
CA ALA A 345 -4.03 17.40 -2.74
C ALA A 345 -3.86 17.38 -4.27
N GLY A 346 -4.76 18.04 -4.99
CA GLY A 346 -4.81 18.05 -6.45
C GLY A 346 -5.36 16.78 -7.09
N THR A 347 -5.96 15.86 -6.32
CA THR A 347 -6.60 14.64 -6.83
C THR A 347 -8.13 14.74 -6.74
N PRO A 348 -8.90 13.89 -7.46
CA PRO A 348 -10.35 13.81 -7.30
C PRO A 348 -10.83 13.47 -5.88
N PHE A 349 -9.94 12.99 -5.00
CA PHE A 349 -10.25 12.63 -3.61
C PHE A 349 -10.09 13.80 -2.63
N GLU A 350 -9.47 14.91 -3.04
CA GLU A 350 -9.15 16.05 -2.17
C GLU A 350 -10.38 16.55 -1.41
N SER A 351 -11.48 16.79 -2.11
CA SER A 351 -12.71 17.36 -1.53
C SER A 351 -13.40 16.47 -0.48
N ILE A 352 -13.11 15.18 -0.46
CA ILE A 352 -13.73 14.20 0.43
C ILE A 352 -12.81 13.86 1.60
N MET A 353 -11.49 13.84 1.36
CA MET A 353 -10.50 13.28 2.28
C MET A 353 -9.52 14.30 2.85
N VAL A 354 -9.38 15.50 2.26
CA VAL A 354 -8.69 16.64 2.88
C VAL A 354 -9.71 17.49 3.60
N LYS A 355 -9.57 17.61 4.93
CA LYS A 355 -10.50 18.37 5.78
C LYS A 355 -9.72 19.43 6.54
N ASP A 356 -10.17 20.67 6.49
CA ASP A 356 -9.54 21.81 7.17
C ASP A 356 -8.04 21.96 6.85
N GLY A 357 -7.64 21.63 5.62
CA GLY A 357 -6.25 21.66 5.17
C GLY A 357 -5.41 20.44 5.59
N ILE A 358 -6.01 19.45 6.26
CA ILE A 358 -5.35 18.21 6.68
C ILE A 358 -5.69 17.06 5.72
N ASP A 359 -4.66 16.56 5.04
CA ASP A 359 -4.67 15.23 4.44
C ASP A 359 -4.68 14.19 5.56
N GLN A 360 -5.83 13.53 5.77
CA GLN A 360 -6.00 12.56 6.85
C GLN A 360 -5.05 11.36 6.70
N THR A 361 -4.61 11.06 5.48
CA THR A 361 -3.64 9.98 5.24
C THR A 361 -2.23 10.37 5.66
N SER A 362 -1.89 11.67 5.76
CA SER A 362 -0.56 12.10 6.26
C SER A 362 -0.44 12.02 7.79
N VAL A 363 -1.57 11.89 8.50
CA VAL A 363 -1.61 11.93 9.97
C VAL A 363 -2.18 10.67 10.60
N GLU A 364 -2.68 9.71 9.81
CA GLU A 364 -3.14 8.42 10.33
C GLU A 364 -2.03 7.69 11.11
N GLY A 365 -2.39 6.96 12.16
CA GLY A 365 -1.45 6.38 13.12
C GLY A 365 -0.92 7.36 14.17
N ALA A 366 -0.75 8.65 13.81
CA ALA A 366 -0.35 9.70 14.75
C ALA A 366 -1.57 10.38 15.36
N ALA A 367 -2.49 10.90 14.54
CA ALA A 367 -3.69 11.60 14.99
C ALA A 367 -4.61 10.68 15.81
N ASN A 368 -4.74 9.40 15.46
CA ASN A 368 -5.47 8.40 16.23
C ASN A 368 -4.59 7.63 17.23
N LEU A 369 -3.57 8.28 17.82
CA LEU A 369 -2.70 7.72 18.86
C LEU A 369 -3.53 6.98 19.93
N PRO A 370 -3.34 5.65 20.12
CA PRO A 370 -4.14 4.84 21.05
C PRO A 370 -3.63 4.90 22.49
N TYR A 371 -2.44 5.46 22.72
CA TYR A 371 -1.82 5.50 24.03
C TYR A 371 -2.42 6.61 24.89
N ALA A 372 -2.67 6.30 26.17
CA ALA A 372 -3.19 7.26 27.13
C ALA A 372 -2.18 8.39 27.41
N VAL A 373 -2.41 9.57 26.82
CA VAL A 373 -1.65 10.81 27.08
C VAL A 373 -2.64 11.94 27.32
N LYS A 374 -2.42 12.74 28.37
CA LYS A 374 -3.39 13.77 28.78
C LYS A 374 -3.41 14.99 27.86
N ASN A 375 -2.25 15.39 27.35
CA ASN A 375 -2.12 16.57 26.49
C ASN A 375 -1.46 16.13 25.18
N ILE A 376 -2.18 16.29 24.08
CA ILE A 376 -1.72 15.86 22.74
C ILE A 376 -1.83 17.06 21.81
N HIS A 377 -0.77 17.30 21.05
CA HIS A 377 -0.77 18.28 19.97
C HIS A 377 -0.11 17.67 18.73
N ILE A 378 -0.85 17.58 17.63
CA ILE A 378 -0.36 17.03 16.37
C ILE A 378 -0.67 18.03 15.28
N ASP A 379 0.36 18.47 14.57
CA ASP A 379 0.24 19.40 13.45
C ASP A 379 0.99 18.89 12.20
N LEU A 380 0.59 19.44 11.05
CA LEU A 380 1.02 19.00 9.72
C LEU A 380 1.46 20.21 8.88
N HIS A 381 2.58 20.05 8.19
CA HIS A 381 2.97 20.86 7.04
C HIS A 381 2.91 19.99 5.79
N SER A 382 2.25 20.47 4.74
CA SER A 382 2.09 19.79 3.45
C SER A 382 2.82 20.53 2.33
N PRO A 383 4.16 20.53 2.29
CA PRO A 383 4.92 21.20 1.24
C PRO A 383 4.56 20.65 -0.15
N GLN A 384 4.64 21.51 -1.17
CA GLN A 384 4.43 21.15 -2.56
C GLN A 384 5.77 21.03 -3.27
N LEU A 385 6.07 19.82 -3.77
CA LEU A 385 7.21 19.57 -4.65
C LEU A 385 6.70 19.10 -6.01
N GLN A 386 7.50 19.30 -7.07
CA GLN A 386 7.19 18.80 -8.41
C GLN A 386 7.36 17.29 -8.55
N VAL A 387 7.96 16.63 -7.55
CA VAL A 387 8.07 15.16 -7.48
C VAL A 387 6.68 14.55 -7.28
N PRO A 388 6.19 13.71 -8.19
CA PRO A 388 4.89 13.06 -8.05
C PRO A 388 4.92 12.05 -6.90
N VAL A 389 3.84 12.03 -6.11
CA VAL A 389 3.70 11.15 -4.95
C VAL A 389 2.39 10.38 -4.98
N LEU A 390 2.42 9.16 -4.45
CA LEU A 390 1.28 8.25 -4.39
C LEU A 390 1.32 7.45 -3.09
N TRP A 391 0.17 6.90 -2.71
CA TRP A 391 0.14 5.88 -1.68
C TRP A 391 1.05 4.71 -2.04
N TRP A 392 1.77 4.23 -1.04
CA TRP A 392 2.56 3.00 -1.06
C TRP A 392 1.99 2.11 0.03
N ARG A 393 2.00 0.79 -0.14
CA ARG A 393 1.31 -0.17 0.73
C ARG A 393 1.36 0.22 2.22
N SER A 394 0.19 0.43 2.81
CA SER A 394 -0.05 0.98 4.16
C SER A 394 -0.01 2.51 4.30
N VAL A 395 -0.04 3.24 3.18
CA VAL A 395 -0.24 4.70 3.06
C VAL A 395 0.60 5.50 4.09
N GLY A 396 -0.02 6.27 4.97
CA GLY A 396 0.68 7.11 5.95
C GLY A 396 1.17 6.37 7.17
N SER A 397 0.51 5.24 7.51
CA SER A 397 0.93 4.38 8.61
C SER A 397 2.40 3.93 8.47
N THR A 398 2.93 3.89 7.25
CA THR A 398 4.34 3.50 6.95
C THR A 398 5.38 4.43 7.56
N HIS A 399 5.07 5.72 7.73
CA HIS A 399 5.98 6.70 8.32
C HIS A 399 5.57 7.05 9.76
N THR A 400 4.27 7.12 10.04
CA THR A 400 3.79 7.45 11.39
C THR A 400 4.05 6.34 12.40
N ALA A 401 3.87 5.06 12.04
CA ALA A 401 4.16 3.95 12.96
C ALA A 401 5.64 3.94 13.36
N PHE A 402 6.56 4.16 12.42
CA PHE A 402 7.98 4.24 12.70
C PHE A 402 8.30 5.35 13.71
N ALA A 403 7.78 6.55 13.50
CA ALA A 403 8.03 7.68 14.39
C ALA A 403 7.36 7.50 15.78
N VAL A 404 6.10 7.08 15.80
CA VAL A 404 5.30 6.92 17.04
C VAL A 404 5.84 5.80 17.91
N GLU A 405 6.01 4.60 17.35
CA GLU A 405 6.39 3.41 18.14
C GLU A 405 7.86 3.43 18.59
N CYS A 406 8.77 4.01 17.80
CA CYS A 406 10.15 4.23 18.25
C CYS A 406 10.20 5.28 19.36
N PHE A 407 9.47 6.38 19.21
CA PHE A 407 9.49 7.44 20.22
C PHE A 407 8.85 6.98 21.52
N LEU A 408 7.77 6.18 21.45
CA LEU A 408 7.19 5.56 22.63
C LEU A 408 8.17 4.63 23.37
N ASP A 409 8.99 3.89 22.62
CA ASP A 409 10.05 3.05 23.20
C ASP A 409 11.15 3.89 23.87
N GLU A 410 11.50 5.05 23.29
CA GLU A 410 12.38 6.02 23.94
C GLU A 410 11.78 6.57 25.24
N LEU A 411 10.47 6.82 25.28
CA LEU A 411 9.77 7.23 26.50
C LEU A 411 9.79 6.12 27.55
N ALA A 412 9.61 4.86 27.16
CA ALA A 412 9.74 3.71 28.08
C ALA A 412 11.15 3.61 28.68
N ALA A 413 12.18 3.72 27.84
CA ALA A 413 13.58 3.72 28.28
C ALA A 413 13.87 4.91 29.22
N ALA A 414 13.39 6.11 28.87
CA ALA A 414 13.50 7.29 29.72
C ALA A 414 12.75 7.11 31.05
N ALA A 415 11.60 6.42 31.06
CA ALA A 415 10.86 6.09 32.25
C ALA A 415 11.51 5.00 33.12
N GLY A 416 12.55 4.31 32.60
CA GLY A 416 13.13 3.13 33.25
C GLY A 416 12.16 1.95 33.31
N LYS A 417 11.20 1.89 32.39
CA LYS A 417 10.17 0.86 32.31
C LYS A 417 10.43 -0.07 31.14
N ASP A 418 10.07 -1.34 31.30
CA ASP A 418 10.02 -2.30 30.19
C ASP A 418 9.05 -1.80 29.10
N PRO A 419 9.43 -1.84 27.81
CA PRO A 419 8.62 -1.25 26.74
C PRO A 419 7.30 -1.98 26.47
N VAL A 420 7.17 -3.26 26.83
CA VAL A 420 5.89 -4.00 26.75
C VAL A 420 4.99 -3.58 27.89
N ALA A 421 5.49 -3.57 29.13
CA ALA A 421 4.74 -3.13 30.31
C ALA A 421 4.26 -1.68 30.16
N PHE A 422 5.10 -0.81 29.61
CA PHE A 422 4.75 0.58 29.32
C PHE A 422 3.59 0.69 28.33
N ARG A 423 3.64 -0.06 27.22
CA ARG A 423 2.54 -0.11 26.24
C ARG A 423 1.26 -0.67 26.85
N ARG A 424 1.34 -1.73 27.66
CA ARG A 424 0.19 -2.33 28.36
C ARG A 424 -0.53 -1.32 29.25
N GLU A 425 0.23 -0.56 30.06
CA GLU A 425 -0.31 0.49 30.93
C GLU A 425 -1.09 1.53 30.11
N LEU A 426 -0.49 1.99 29.01
CA LEU A 426 -1.06 3.06 28.18
C LEU A 426 -2.21 2.61 27.28
N LEU A 427 -2.28 1.32 26.96
CA LEU A 427 -3.33 0.71 26.12
C LEU A 427 -4.47 0.08 26.94
N ALA A 428 -4.55 0.30 28.25
CA ALA A 428 -5.54 -0.33 29.14
C ALA A 428 -7.01 -0.21 28.66
N LYS A 429 -7.34 0.80 27.86
CA LYS A 429 -8.69 1.04 27.30
C LYS A 429 -8.87 0.52 25.86
N HIS A 430 -7.86 -0.15 25.30
CA HIS A 430 -7.80 -0.60 23.92
C HIS A 430 -7.59 -2.12 23.85
N PRO A 431 -8.62 -2.94 24.16
CA PRO A 431 -8.46 -4.37 24.35
C PRO A 431 -7.95 -5.12 23.11
N ARG A 432 -8.27 -4.67 21.89
CA ARG A 432 -7.76 -5.30 20.66
C ARG A 432 -6.27 -5.04 20.43
N HIS A 433 -5.80 -3.83 20.75
CA HIS A 433 -4.36 -3.52 20.76
C HIS A 433 -3.61 -4.38 21.79
N LEU A 434 -4.16 -4.50 23.01
CA LEU A 434 -3.59 -5.36 24.05
C LEU A 434 -3.57 -6.83 23.62
N GLY A 435 -4.66 -7.32 23.02
CA GLY A 435 -4.77 -8.71 22.59
C GLY A 435 -3.68 -9.11 21.60
N VAL A 436 -3.37 -8.26 20.61
CA VAL A 436 -2.26 -8.54 19.69
C VAL A 436 -0.89 -8.36 20.35
N LEU A 437 -0.71 -7.33 21.20
CA LEU A 437 0.53 -7.11 21.94
C LEU A 437 0.88 -8.32 22.82
N ASP A 438 -0.07 -8.77 23.63
CA ASP A 438 0.10 -9.87 24.57
C ASP A 438 0.39 -11.18 23.85
N LEU A 439 -0.35 -11.46 22.77
CA LEU A 439 -0.13 -12.66 21.97
C LEU A 439 1.26 -12.67 21.32
N ALA A 440 1.69 -11.56 20.70
CA ALA A 440 3.01 -11.49 20.08
C ALA A 440 4.14 -11.63 21.12
N VAL A 441 4.01 -10.98 22.28
CA VAL A 441 5.00 -11.02 23.38
C VAL A 441 5.09 -12.43 23.98
N GLU A 442 3.95 -13.09 24.20
CA GLU A 442 3.90 -14.48 24.69
C GLU A 442 4.63 -15.41 23.72
N LYS A 443 4.29 -15.35 22.43
CA LYS A 443 4.86 -16.24 21.39
C LYS A 443 6.32 -15.94 21.07
N ALA A 444 6.75 -14.69 21.24
CA ALA A 444 8.15 -14.32 21.12
C ALA A 444 9.00 -14.82 22.30
N GLY A 445 8.39 -15.13 23.44
CA GLY A 445 9.12 -15.47 24.66
C GLY A 445 9.91 -14.28 25.18
N TRP A 446 9.26 -13.11 25.32
CA TRP A 446 9.89 -11.82 25.65
C TRP A 446 10.97 -11.87 26.73
N GLU A 447 10.71 -12.58 27.83
CA GLU A 447 11.60 -12.72 29.00
C GLU A 447 12.79 -13.68 28.79
N GLN A 448 12.83 -14.43 27.68
CA GLN A 448 13.91 -15.37 27.43
C GLN A 448 15.21 -14.63 27.08
N PRO A 449 16.38 -15.00 27.63
CA PRO A 449 17.62 -14.31 27.29
C PRO A 449 17.99 -14.51 25.83
N LEU A 450 18.56 -13.47 25.21
CA LEU A 450 19.17 -13.55 23.88
C LEU A 450 20.70 -13.61 23.96
N GLY A 451 21.33 -13.96 22.83
CA GLY A 451 22.78 -13.97 22.68
C GLY A 451 23.41 -12.57 22.74
N ARG A 452 24.75 -12.52 22.66
CA ARG A 452 25.50 -11.26 22.63
C ARG A 452 25.17 -10.44 21.39
N ASN A 453 25.05 -9.13 21.56
CA ASN A 453 24.70 -8.16 20.51
C ASN A 453 23.35 -8.48 19.85
N SER A 454 22.45 -9.13 20.59
CA SER A 454 21.10 -9.44 20.15
C SER A 454 20.08 -8.73 21.04
N GLY A 455 18.92 -8.40 20.48
CA GLY A 455 17.87 -7.67 21.18
C GLY A 455 16.49 -8.00 20.64
N ARG A 456 15.47 -7.83 21.49
CA ARG A 456 14.06 -7.86 21.09
C ARG A 456 13.50 -6.44 21.07
N GLY A 457 12.71 -6.15 20.05
CA GLY A 457 11.96 -4.90 19.93
C GLY A 457 10.52 -5.21 19.60
N VAL A 458 9.61 -4.42 20.17
CA VAL A 458 8.16 -4.57 20.01
C VAL A 458 7.57 -3.30 19.40
N ALA A 459 6.55 -3.48 18.57
CA ALA A 459 5.70 -2.40 18.09
C ALA A 459 4.26 -2.90 17.93
N VAL A 460 3.30 -2.01 18.12
CA VAL A 460 1.85 -2.28 17.94
C VAL A 460 1.25 -1.15 17.13
N HIS A 461 0.48 -1.48 16.09
CA HIS A 461 -0.15 -0.48 15.24
C HIS A 461 -1.53 -0.91 14.78
N GLU A 462 -2.46 0.04 14.72
CA GLU A 462 -3.75 -0.11 14.07
C GLU A 462 -3.72 0.57 12.70
N SER A 463 -4.09 -0.16 11.66
CA SER A 463 -4.34 0.41 10.33
C SER A 463 -5.48 -0.34 9.65
N PHE A 464 -6.34 0.39 8.94
CA PHE A 464 -7.50 -0.18 8.23
C PHE A 464 -8.43 -1.02 9.13
N ASN A 465 -8.55 -0.63 10.41
CA ASN A 465 -9.29 -1.32 11.47
C ASN A 465 -8.78 -2.75 11.79
N SER A 466 -7.56 -3.07 11.40
CA SER A 466 -6.83 -4.27 11.80
C SER A 466 -5.70 -3.87 12.76
N TYR A 467 -5.51 -4.69 13.79
CA TYR A 467 -4.51 -4.46 14.83
C TYR A 467 -3.38 -5.46 14.62
N VAL A 468 -2.14 -4.99 14.61
CA VAL A 468 -0.96 -5.85 14.45
C VAL A 468 0.07 -5.50 15.49
N ALA A 469 0.63 -6.52 16.14
CA ALA A 469 1.84 -6.40 16.93
C ALA A 469 2.95 -7.25 16.29
N GLN A 470 4.18 -6.72 16.30
CA GLN A 470 5.36 -7.47 15.88
C GLN A 470 6.43 -7.40 16.96
N VAL A 471 7.05 -8.54 17.23
CA VAL A 471 8.28 -8.64 18.02
C VAL A 471 9.39 -9.12 17.08
N ALA A 472 10.40 -8.27 16.88
CA ALA A 472 11.58 -8.59 16.09
C ALA A 472 12.72 -8.99 17.02
N GLU A 473 13.37 -10.11 16.72
CA GLU A 473 14.67 -10.50 17.25
C GLU A 473 15.74 -10.13 16.23
N VAL A 474 16.73 -9.37 16.68
CA VAL A 474 17.83 -8.92 15.81
C VAL A 474 19.17 -9.24 16.43
N THR A 475 20.17 -9.42 15.58
CA THR A 475 21.57 -9.48 15.96
C THR A 475 22.36 -8.44 15.17
N VAL A 476 23.16 -7.61 15.86
CA VAL A 476 24.02 -6.61 15.22
C VAL A 476 25.47 -7.10 15.23
N ARG A 477 26.07 -7.21 14.04
CA ARG A 477 27.47 -7.64 13.89
C ARG A 477 28.18 -6.75 12.89
N ARG A 478 29.27 -6.11 13.34
CA ARG A 478 30.13 -5.25 12.49
C ARG A 478 29.32 -4.17 11.74
N GLY A 479 28.40 -3.51 12.44
CA GLY A 479 27.53 -2.48 11.86
C GLY A 479 26.40 -3.02 10.96
N VAL A 480 26.27 -4.33 10.76
CA VAL A 480 25.20 -4.95 9.97
C VAL A 480 24.09 -5.45 10.89
N ILE A 481 22.84 -5.13 10.54
CA ILE A 481 21.63 -5.61 11.21
C ILE A 481 21.22 -6.92 10.55
N TYR A 482 21.12 -7.99 11.33
CA TYR A 482 20.47 -9.24 10.95
C TYR A 482 19.14 -9.32 11.70
N VAL A 483 18.04 -9.46 10.98
CA VAL A 483 16.74 -9.77 11.58
C VAL A 483 16.62 -11.29 11.56
N ASP A 484 16.69 -11.89 12.74
CA ASP A 484 16.78 -13.35 12.88
C ASP A 484 15.38 -13.97 12.85
N ARG A 485 14.43 -13.35 13.57
CA ARG A 485 13.06 -13.86 13.74
C ARG A 485 12.08 -12.71 13.94
N VAL A 486 10.87 -12.85 13.40
CA VAL A 486 9.75 -11.93 13.61
C VAL A 486 8.50 -12.70 13.98
N VAL A 487 7.95 -12.41 15.15
CA VAL A 487 6.66 -12.93 15.60
C VAL A 487 5.60 -11.87 15.37
N ILE A 488 4.54 -12.23 14.66
CA ILE A 488 3.44 -11.34 14.27
C ILE A 488 2.15 -11.84 14.91
N ALA A 489 1.44 -10.97 15.62
CA ALA A 489 0.05 -11.20 16.01
C ALA A 489 -0.86 -10.23 15.25
N VAL A 490 -2.01 -10.73 14.77
CA VAL A 490 -3.01 -9.93 14.04
C VAL A 490 -4.41 -10.18 14.56
N ASP A 491 -5.16 -9.11 14.75
CA ASP A 491 -6.61 -9.12 14.95
C ASP A 491 -7.29 -8.33 13.82
N CYS A 492 -7.94 -9.06 12.91
CA CYS A 492 -8.66 -8.51 11.76
C CYS A 492 -10.18 -8.80 11.83
N GLY A 493 -10.71 -9.00 13.05
CA GLY A 493 -12.08 -9.48 13.23
C GLY A 493 -12.21 -10.95 12.81
N VAL A 494 -13.39 -11.35 12.34
CA VAL A 494 -13.60 -12.73 11.85
C VAL A 494 -12.56 -13.11 10.79
N PRO A 495 -11.69 -14.11 11.03
CA PRO A 495 -10.65 -14.49 10.10
C PRO A 495 -11.23 -15.26 8.92
N VAL A 496 -11.44 -14.58 7.79
CA VAL A 496 -12.16 -15.16 6.64
C VAL A 496 -11.42 -16.36 6.05
N ASN A 497 -10.14 -16.20 5.70
CA ASN A 497 -9.27 -17.29 5.25
C ASN A 497 -7.91 -17.15 5.96
N PRO A 498 -7.64 -17.97 7.00
CA PRO A 498 -6.39 -17.89 7.76
C PRO A 498 -5.12 -18.01 6.92
N ASP A 499 -5.15 -18.77 5.82
CA ASP A 499 -4.01 -18.95 4.92
C ASP A 499 -3.62 -17.64 4.22
N VAL A 500 -4.62 -16.92 3.70
CA VAL A 500 -4.42 -15.62 3.04
C VAL A 500 -4.00 -14.55 4.05
N ILE A 501 -4.54 -14.59 5.27
CA ILE A 501 -4.15 -13.67 6.34
C ILE A 501 -2.67 -13.85 6.67
N GLU A 502 -2.23 -15.10 6.88
CA GLU A 502 -0.83 -15.44 7.15
C GLU A 502 0.10 -14.97 6.01
N ALA A 503 -0.23 -15.30 4.76
CA ALA A 503 0.55 -14.88 3.60
C ALA A 503 0.64 -13.34 3.48
N GLN A 504 -0.44 -12.63 3.81
CA GLN A 504 -0.46 -11.18 3.81
C GLN A 504 0.38 -10.56 4.93
N MET A 505 0.40 -11.17 6.12
CA MET A 505 1.26 -10.73 7.23
C MET A 505 2.74 -10.94 6.89
N GLN A 506 3.11 -12.12 6.38
CA GLN A 506 4.47 -12.44 5.94
C GLN A 506 4.94 -11.50 4.83
N GLY A 507 4.14 -11.34 3.77
CA GLY A 507 4.48 -10.49 2.65
C GLY A 507 4.45 -9.00 2.99
N GLY A 508 3.59 -8.55 3.91
CA GLY A 508 3.57 -7.17 4.39
C GLY A 508 4.79 -6.84 5.24
N MET A 509 5.14 -7.72 6.18
CA MET A 509 6.33 -7.59 7.01
C MET A 509 7.60 -7.57 6.14
N GLY A 510 7.77 -8.52 5.21
CA GLY A 510 8.94 -8.56 4.33
C GLY A 510 9.06 -7.31 3.44
N TYR A 511 7.94 -6.80 2.93
CA TYR A 511 7.90 -5.57 2.14
C TYR A 511 8.29 -4.33 2.95
N GLY A 512 7.81 -4.22 4.20
CA GLY A 512 8.23 -3.18 5.13
C GLY A 512 9.70 -3.31 5.53
N LEU A 513 10.18 -4.54 5.73
CA LEU A 513 11.57 -4.82 6.12
C LEU A 513 12.57 -4.38 5.05
N ALA A 514 12.22 -4.49 3.77
CA ALA A 514 13.01 -3.96 2.67
C ALA A 514 13.30 -2.45 2.85
N ALA A 515 12.25 -1.66 3.12
CA ALA A 515 12.36 -0.22 3.40
C ALA A 515 13.09 0.09 4.70
N THR A 516 12.96 -0.79 5.70
CA THR A 516 13.65 -0.65 6.98
C THR A 516 15.16 -0.80 6.83
N LEU A 517 15.63 -1.76 6.02
CA LEU A 517 17.05 -2.12 5.96
C LEU A 517 17.81 -1.54 4.76
N ALA A 518 17.13 -1.30 3.62
CA ALA A 518 17.85 -1.03 2.38
C ALA A 518 17.16 -0.10 1.39
N SER A 519 15.84 -0.20 1.17
CA SER A 519 15.17 0.51 0.09
C SER A 519 15.10 2.01 0.37
N GLU A 520 15.64 2.81 -0.54
CA GLU A 520 15.48 4.26 -0.58
C GLU A 520 15.56 4.73 -2.03
N LEU A 521 14.79 5.75 -2.35
CA LEU A 521 14.92 6.48 -3.61
C LEU A 521 15.41 7.89 -3.29
N THR A 522 16.51 8.29 -3.93
CA THR A 522 17.20 9.54 -3.67
C THR A 522 17.27 10.42 -4.91
N PHE A 523 17.34 11.72 -4.65
CA PHE A 523 17.47 12.75 -5.66
C PHE A 523 18.83 13.42 -5.57
N ARG A 524 19.46 13.63 -6.72
CA ARG A 524 20.64 14.48 -6.90
C ARG A 524 20.41 15.42 -8.07
N ASP A 525 20.48 16.73 -7.81
CA ASP A 525 20.19 17.76 -8.80
C ASP A 525 18.84 17.52 -9.52
N GLY A 526 17.80 17.17 -8.75
CA GLY A 526 16.46 16.90 -9.26
C GLY A 526 16.28 15.61 -10.07
N ARG A 527 17.33 14.79 -10.20
CA ARG A 527 17.29 13.49 -10.89
C ARG A 527 17.24 12.35 -9.89
N VAL A 528 16.43 11.34 -10.18
CA VAL A 528 16.42 10.09 -9.42
C VAL A 528 17.74 9.36 -9.63
N VAL A 529 18.40 8.98 -8.54
CA VAL A 529 19.71 8.30 -8.58
C VAL A 529 19.54 6.83 -8.95
N GLU A 530 18.69 6.13 -8.20
CA GLU A 530 18.46 4.70 -8.36
C GLU A 530 17.70 4.40 -9.66
N SER A 531 17.87 3.18 -10.16
CA SER A 531 17.43 2.80 -11.50
C SER A 531 16.75 1.44 -11.54
N ASN A 532 17.21 0.47 -10.75
CA ASN A 532 16.75 -0.92 -10.84
C ASN A 532 17.11 -1.65 -9.53
N PHE A 533 16.81 -2.94 -9.38
CA PHE A 533 17.03 -3.70 -8.15
C PHE A 533 18.48 -3.88 -7.71
N HIS A 534 19.45 -3.46 -8.52
CA HIS A 534 20.88 -3.51 -8.15
C HIS A 534 21.33 -2.26 -7.37
N ASP A 535 20.61 -1.14 -7.49
CA ASP A 535 20.87 0.11 -6.77
C ASP A 535 19.69 0.56 -5.90
N TYR A 536 18.43 0.28 -6.29
CA TYR A 536 17.27 0.27 -5.40
C TYR A 536 17.11 -1.11 -4.76
N LEU A 537 17.77 -1.32 -3.62
CA LEU A 537 17.80 -2.63 -2.98
C LEU A 537 16.45 -3.01 -2.38
N THR A 538 15.94 -4.17 -2.76
CA THR A 538 14.82 -4.85 -2.09
C THR A 538 15.33 -5.99 -1.21
N LEU A 539 14.48 -6.50 -0.32
CA LEU A 539 14.83 -7.62 0.55
C LEU A 539 15.16 -8.87 -0.29
N ARG A 540 16.32 -9.47 -0.03
CA ARG A 540 16.76 -10.74 -0.65
C ARG A 540 16.40 -11.93 0.22
N ILE A 541 16.39 -13.13 -0.37
CA ILE A 541 15.93 -14.36 0.29
C ILE A 541 16.75 -14.69 1.54
N ASP A 542 18.05 -14.39 1.53
CA ASP A 542 18.99 -14.59 2.64
C ASP A 542 18.82 -13.54 3.75
N GLN A 543 18.06 -12.47 3.50
CA GLN A 543 17.73 -11.42 4.47
C GLN A 543 16.34 -11.61 5.08
N MET A 544 15.55 -12.59 4.61
CA MET A 544 14.23 -12.88 5.17
C MET A 544 14.39 -13.60 6.52
N PRO A 545 13.79 -13.07 7.62
CA PRO A 545 13.83 -13.73 8.93
C PRO A 545 12.95 -14.98 8.98
N GLU A 546 13.09 -15.77 10.04
CA GLU A 546 12.04 -16.71 10.44
C GLU A 546 10.76 -15.91 10.81
N VAL A 547 9.60 -16.31 10.31
CA VAL A 547 8.35 -15.59 10.53
C VAL A 547 7.28 -16.51 11.09
N GLU A 548 6.70 -16.10 12.21
CA GLU A 548 5.54 -16.77 12.80
C GLU A 548 4.35 -15.82 12.82
N VAL A 549 3.19 -16.29 12.38
CA VAL A 549 1.95 -15.50 12.36
C VAL A 549 0.89 -16.14 13.23
N TYR A 550 0.38 -15.35 14.17
CA TYR A 550 -0.66 -15.74 15.10
C TYR A 550 -1.90 -14.86 14.88
N ILE A 551 -3.04 -15.50 14.62
CA ILE A 551 -4.31 -14.80 14.38
C ILE A 551 -5.12 -14.84 15.67
N VAL A 552 -5.48 -13.67 16.19
CA VAL A 552 -6.36 -13.55 17.36
C VAL A 552 -7.77 -14.04 16.98
N PRO A 553 -8.34 -15.03 17.69
CA PRO A 553 -9.73 -15.42 17.47
C PRO A 553 -10.66 -14.25 17.78
N SER A 554 -11.52 -13.89 16.82
CA SER A 554 -12.41 -12.73 16.96
C SER A 554 -13.73 -12.93 16.23
N THR A 555 -14.79 -12.38 16.82
CA THR A 555 -16.15 -12.33 16.25
C THR A 555 -16.52 -10.94 15.74
N GLU A 556 -15.61 -9.97 15.85
CA GLU A 556 -15.80 -8.61 15.34
C GLU A 556 -15.98 -8.60 13.81
N ALA A 557 -16.54 -7.52 13.29
CA ALA A 557 -16.66 -7.34 11.84
C ALA A 557 -15.29 -7.53 11.17
N PRO A 558 -15.19 -8.31 10.08
CA PRO A 558 -13.92 -8.55 9.41
C PRO A 558 -13.38 -7.26 8.81
N THR A 559 -12.06 -7.06 8.92
CA THR A 559 -11.36 -5.88 8.42
C THR A 559 -10.24 -6.26 7.43
N GLY A 560 -9.53 -5.27 6.88
CA GLY A 560 -8.56 -5.49 5.80
C GLY A 560 -7.21 -6.00 6.30
N VAL A 561 -6.65 -7.01 5.63
CA VAL A 561 -5.32 -7.57 5.96
C VAL A 561 -4.24 -7.26 4.91
N GLY A 562 -4.59 -6.48 3.88
CA GLY A 562 -3.71 -6.16 2.74
C GLY A 562 -2.41 -5.46 3.13
N GLU A 563 -2.49 -4.61 4.15
CA GLU A 563 -1.50 -3.59 4.50
C GLU A 563 -0.95 -3.65 5.94
N PRO A 564 -1.72 -4.09 6.97
CA PRO A 564 -1.38 -3.85 8.38
C PRO A 564 -0.06 -4.39 8.94
N ALA A 565 0.60 -5.35 8.31
CA ALA A 565 1.92 -5.83 8.77
C ALA A 565 3.08 -4.95 8.29
N THR A 566 2.89 -4.17 7.23
CA THR A 566 3.93 -3.33 6.63
C THR A 566 4.48 -2.24 7.58
N PRO A 567 3.65 -1.48 8.32
CA PRO A 567 4.14 -0.34 9.10
C PRO A 567 4.83 -0.75 10.42
N VAL A 568 4.59 -1.98 10.92
CA VAL A 568 4.98 -2.38 12.28
C VAL A 568 6.44 -2.87 12.35
N ILE A 569 6.99 -3.35 11.24
CA ILE A 569 8.32 -3.97 11.23
C ILE A 569 9.45 -2.96 11.45
N ALA A 570 9.36 -1.75 10.88
CA ALA A 570 10.38 -0.72 11.02
C ALA A 570 10.65 -0.35 12.49
N PRO A 571 9.62 0.03 13.28
CA PRO A 571 9.85 0.32 14.69
C PRO A 571 10.23 -0.91 15.51
N ALA A 572 9.68 -2.10 15.22
CA ALA A 572 10.07 -3.33 15.92
C ALA A 572 11.58 -3.61 15.77
N VAL A 573 12.12 -3.50 14.56
CA VAL A 573 13.55 -3.69 14.28
C VAL A 573 14.39 -2.57 14.91
N ALA A 574 13.98 -1.31 14.80
CA ALA A 574 14.71 -0.19 15.38
C ALA A 574 14.81 -0.29 16.91
N ASN A 575 13.72 -0.68 17.58
CA ASN A 575 13.68 -0.93 19.02
C ASN A 575 14.56 -2.13 19.41
N ALA A 576 14.58 -3.18 18.58
CA ALA A 576 15.43 -4.35 18.80
C ALA A 576 16.93 -4.01 18.67
N VAL A 577 17.29 -3.15 17.70
CA VAL A 577 18.66 -2.65 17.53
C VAL A 577 19.09 -1.84 18.75
N TYR A 578 18.20 -0.99 19.28
CA TYR A 578 18.48 -0.28 20.53
C TYR A 578 18.69 -1.24 21.70
N ALA A 579 17.84 -2.26 21.87
CA ALA A 579 18.01 -3.27 22.90
C ALA A 579 19.35 -4.02 22.76
N ALA A 580 19.80 -4.27 21.53
CA ALA A 580 21.05 -4.98 21.24
C ALA A 580 22.32 -4.12 21.43
N THR A 581 22.23 -2.81 21.20
CA THR A 581 23.42 -1.94 21.01
C THR A 581 23.43 -0.66 21.85
N GLY A 582 22.28 -0.23 22.37
CA GLY A 582 22.06 1.09 22.96
C GLY A 582 21.92 2.22 21.94
N GLN A 583 22.03 1.96 20.63
CA GLN A 583 21.93 2.99 19.60
C GLN A 583 20.47 3.20 19.17
N ARG A 584 20.00 4.45 19.20
CA ARG A 584 18.72 4.84 18.60
C ARG A 584 18.92 5.25 17.15
N LEU A 585 18.28 4.52 16.24
CA LEU A 585 18.27 4.80 14.81
C LEU A 585 16.93 5.44 14.41
N ARG A 586 16.97 6.68 13.93
CA ARG A 586 15.77 7.49 13.69
C ARG A 586 15.54 7.84 12.22
N GLN A 587 16.37 7.34 11.33
CA GLN A 587 16.25 7.54 9.89
C GLN A 587 16.17 6.18 9.21
N LEU A 588 15.20 6.02 8.32
CA LEU A 588 15.17 4.88 7.41
C LEU A 588 15.95 5.19 6.12
N PRO A 589 16.64 4.20 5.53
CA PRO A 589 16.90 2.87 6.08
C PRO A 589 17.83 2.91 7.31
N LEU A 590 17.67 1.94 8.21
CA LEU A 590 18.43 1.85 9.46
C LEU A 590 19.90 1.53 9.19
N ARG A 591 20.79 2.43 9.60
CA ARG A 591 22.24 2.31 9.44
C ARG A 591 22.93 2.48 10.80
N PRO A 592 23.38 1.39 11.44
CA PRO A 592 24.21 1.47 12.64
C PRO A 592 25.52 2.20 12.38
N ALA A 593 26.10 2.76 13.44
CA ALA A 593 27.38 3.48 13.37
C ALA A 593 28.60 2.55 13.24
#